data_AF-A0A2D6CTC7-F1
#
_entry.id   AF-A0A2D6CTC7-F1
#
_cell.length_a   1.000
_cell.length_b   1.000
_cell.length_c   1.000
_cell.angle_alpha   90.00
_cell.angle_beta   90.00
_cell.angle_gamma   90.00
#
_symmetry.space_group_name_H-M   'P 1'
#
loop_
_entity.id
_entity.type
_entity.pdbx_description
1 polymer ?
#
loop_
_entity_poly.entity_id
_entity_poly.type
_entity_poly.pdbx_seq_one_letter_code
_entity_poly.pdbx_strand_id
1 'polypeptide(L)'
;MARRGHRLPAGERHGAPAGLEVADGHVDFVVPQRRQYRMTMYRTIDVSRHAVEAAAEEGLSPDDLHSMVQAGEAIEDACRPGRPLPTHVLLAHARRRAYHVVIGYDDARRFAHVVTVYEPDPARWSADSRRRVTE
;
A
#
# COMPACT_ATOMS: atom_id res chain seq x y z
N MET A 1 22.29 0.09 60.71
CA MET A 1 23.27 -0.30 59.67
C MET A 1 22.88 -1.67 59.10
N ALA A 2 23.03 -1.81 57.78
CA ALA A 2 22.52 -2.80 56.80
C ALA A 2 22.10 -4.23 57.24
N ARG A 3 20.98 -4.69 56.64
CA ARG A 3 20.45 -6.06 56.68
C ARG A 3 20.98 -6.91 55.52
N ARG A 4 21.02 -8.22 55.79
CA ARG A 4 21.52 -9.38 55.04
C ARG A 4 21.10 -9.45 53.56
N GLY A 5 22.06 -9.76 52.69
CA GLY A 5 21.82 -10.21 51.32
C GLY A 5 21.64 -11.73 51.27
N HIS A 6 20.47 -12.16 50.80
CA HIS A 6 20.20 -13.56 50.42
C HIS A 6 20.18 -13.63 48.89
N ARG A 7 20.98 -14.54 48.32
CA ARG A 7 21.01 -14.86 46.88
C ARG A 7 20.32 -16.21 46.66
N LEU A 8 19.74 -16.39 45.47
CA LEU A 8 19.44 -17.61 44.64
C LEU A 8 18.08 -17.43 43.88
N PRO A 9 17.80 -18.12 42.74
CA PRO A 9 18.25 -17.74 41.39
C PRO A 9 17.14 -17.77 40.29
N ALA A 10 17.55 -17.37 39.07
CA ALA A 10 17.05 -17.72 37.73
C ALA A 10 15.58 -17.41 37.29
N GLY A 11 15.45 -16.81 36.11
CA GLY A 11 14.20 -16.75 35.35
C GLY A 11 14.28 -15.78 34.18
N GLU A 12 14.54 -16.31 32.98
CA GLU A 12 14.36 -15.63 31.70
C GLU A 12 13.04 -14.87 31.65
N ARG A 13 13.08 -13.60 31.22
CA ARG A 13 11.93 -12.96 30.57
C ARG A 13 12.41 -12.16 29.38
N HIS A 14 11.95 -12.62 28.23
CA HIS A 14 11.91 -11.94 26.94
C HIS A 14 11.64 -10.44 27.10
N GLY A 15 12.48 -9.62 26.45
CA GLY A 15 12.23 -8.19 26.32
C GLY A 15 10.94 -7.95 25.53
N ALA A 16 9.96 -7.34 26.18
CA ALA A 16 8.78 -6.79 25.52
C ALA A 16 9.19 -5.57 24.66
N PRO A 17 8.68 -5.41 23.43
CA PRO A 17 8.73 -4.12 22.74
C PRO A 17 7.40 -3.39 22.97
N ALA A 18 7.44 -2.22 23.61
CA ALA A 18 6.34 -1.26 23.57
C ALA A 18 6.86 0.12 23.98
N GLY A 19 7.42 0.87 23.02
CA GLY A 19 7.52 2.31 23.12
C GLY A 19 6.33 2.91 22.37
N LEU A 20 5.24 3.18 23.09
CA LEU A 20 4.12 3.98 22.64
C LEU A 20 4.44 5.43 23.02
N GLU A 21 4.77 6.28 22.05
CA GLU A 21 4.86 7.72 22.27
C GLU A 21 3.64 8.39 21.63
N VAL A 22 2.91 9.16 22.43
CA VAL A 22 1.73 9.92 22.03
C VAL A 22 2.07 11.40 22.05
N ALA A 23 2.05 12.03 20.88
CA ALA A 23 2.06 13.48 20.73
C ALA A 23 0.93 13.91 19.79
N ASP A 24 0.06 14.80 20.30
CA ASP A 24 -0.84 15.69 19.55
C ASP A 24 -1.76 15.12 18.45
N GLY A 25 -2.52 14.07 18.76
CA GLY A 25 -3.76 13.73 18.02
C GLY A 25 -3.58 13.40 16.53
N HIS A 26 -2.34 13.20 16.09
CA HIS A 26 -1.97 12.75 14.76
C HIS A 26 -1.54 11.29 14.85
N VAL A 27 -2.19 10.42 14.09
CA VAL A 27 -1.72 9.04 13.95
C VAL A 27 -0.60 9.06 12.93
N ASP A 28 0.64 9.16 13.41
CA ASP A 28 1.81 8.96 12.57
C ASP A 28 1.87 7.48 12.15
N PHE A 29 1.33 7.19 10.96
CA PHE A 29 1.63 5.94 10.27
C PHE A 29 3.05 6.03 9.71
N VAL A 30 4.02 5.66 10.53
CA VAL A 30 5.37 5.33 10.06
C VAL A 30 5.26 4.01 9.28
N VAL A 31 4.97 4.12 7.98
CA VAL A 31 5.03 2.98 7.06
C VAL A 31 6.52 2.64 6.86
N PRO A 32 7.00 1.45 7.28
CA PRO A 32 8.40 1.11 7.15
C PRO A 32 8.76 1.02 5.66
N GLN A 33 9.49 2.01 5.17
CA GLN A 33 10.09 1.99 3.85
C GLN A 33 11.05 0.79 3.78
N ARG A 34 10.94 0.01 2.69
CA ARG A 34 11.76 -1.17 2.32
C ARG A 34 11.26 -2.50 2.88
N ARG A 35 10.38 -3.14 2.12
CA ARG A 35 10.42 -4.60 1.89
C ARG A 35 9.65 -4.91 0.60
N GLN A 36 10.21 -5.81 -0.20
CA GLN A 36 9.63 -6.31 -1.46
C GLN A 36 8.14 -6.63 -1.27
N TYR A 37 7.27 -5.89 -1.95
CA TYR A 37 5.85 -6.18 -2.08
C TYR A 37 5.69 -7.46 -2.93
N ARG A 38 5.93 -8.62 -2.31
CA ARG A 38 5.57 -9.92 -2.89
C ARG A 38 4.07 -10.10 -2.73
N MET A 39 3.35 -9.78 -3.81
CA MET A 39 2.03 -10.31 -4.16
C MET A 39 1.00 -10.22 -3.03
N THR A 40 0.56 -8.99 -2.72
CA THR A 40 -0.55 -8.78 -1.79
C THR A 40 -1.84 -9.17 -2.49
N MET A 41 -2.28 -10.42 -2.31
CA MET A 41 -3.62 -10.83 -2.73
C MET A 41 -4.65 -10.17 -1.81
N TYR A 42 -5.29 -9.11 -2.32
CA TYR A 42 -6.39 -8.47 -1.62
C TYR A 42 -7.57 -9.43 -1.55
N ARG A 43 -8.11 -9.65 -0.35
CA ARG A 43 -9.26 -10.52 -0.14
C ARG A 43 -10.56 -9.87 -0.60
N THR A 44 -10.64 -8.56 -0.43
CA THR A 44 -11.81 -7.77 -0.80
C THR A 44 -11.34 -6.60 -1.65
N ILE A 45 -11.94 -6.46 -2.83
CA ILE A 45 -11.67 -5.36 -3.76
C ILE A 45 -12.99 -4.64 -3.98
N ASP A 46 -13.00 -3.35 -3.64
CA ASP A 46 -14.09 -2.43 -3.94
C ASP A 46 -13.65 -1.49 -5.07
N VAL A 47 -14.55 -1.18 -5.99
CA VAL A 47 -14.22 -0.35 -7.15
C VAL A 47 -15.10 0.89 -7.12
N SER A 48 -14.47 2.06 -7.06
CA SER A 48 -15.21 3.32 -7.09
C SER A 48 -15.94 3.49 -8.42
N ARG A 49 -17.03 4.27 -8.41
CA ARG A 49 -17.75 4.64 -9.64
C ARG A 49 -16.82 5.26 -10.70
N HIS A 50 -15.90 6.12 -10.26
CA HIS A 50 -14.95 6.76 -11.16
C HIS A 50 -14.01 5.76 -11.83
N ALA A 51 -13.54 4.74 -11.09
CA ALA A 51 -12.73 3.67 -11.66
C ALA A 51 -13.51 2.83 -12.69
N VAL A 52 -14.80 2.57 -12.46
CA VAL A 52 -15.65 1.87 -13.44
C VAL A 52 -15.80 2.67 -14.73
N GLU A 53 -16.07 3.97 -14.61
CA GLU A 53 -16.21 4.88 -15.77
C GLU A 53 -14.90 4.94 -16.57
N ALA A 54 -13.76 5.19 -15.91
CA ALA A 54 -12.44 5.23 -16.55
C ALA A 54 -12.04 3.88 -17.19
N ALA A 55 -12.35 2.77 -16.53
CA ALA A 55 -12.10 1.43 -17.09
C ALA A 55 -12.90 1.21 -18.38
N ALA A 56 -14.18 1.61 -18.40
CA ALA A 56 -15.03 1.46 -19.58
C ALA A 56 -14.52 2.29 -20.77
N GLU A 57 -13.99 3.50 -20.54
CA GLU A 57 -13.36 4.34 -21.57
C GLU A 57 -12.14 3.65 -22.20
N GLU A 58 -11.40 2.88 -21.41
CA GLU A 58 -10.26 2.06 -21.87
C GLU A 58 -10.67 0.65 -22.37
N GLY A 59 -11.97 0.36 -22.39
CA GLY A 59 -12.54 -0.93 -22.77
C GLY A 59 -12.27 -2.05 -21.76
N LEU A 60 -11.80 -1.74 -20.56
CA LEU A 60 -11.50 -2.70 -19.48
C LEU A 60 -12.77 -3.18 -18.78
N SER A 61 -12.81 -4.46 -18.46
CA SER A 61 -13.88 -5.09 -17.69
C SER A 61 -13.61 -5.02 -16.17
N PRO A 62 -14.63 -5.23 -15.31
CA PRO A 62 -14.42 -5.42 -13.88
C PRO A 62 -13.44 -6.55 -13.54
N ASP A 63 -13.45 -7.65 -14.32
CA ASP A 63 -12.49 -8.75 -14.16
C ASP A 63 -11.06 -8.35 -14.53
N ASP A 64 -10.88 -7.48 -15.53
CA ASP A 64 -9.58 -6.88 -15.85
C ASP A 64 -9.07 -6.08 -14.64
N LEU A 65 -9.90 -5.20 -14.05
CA LEU A 65 -9.54 -4.43 -12.85
C LEU A 65 -9.18 -5.34 -11.67
N HIS A 66 -10.00 -6.36 -11.41
CA HIS A 66 -9.74 -7.32 -10.33
C HIS A 66 -8.39 -8.01 -10.54
N SER A 67 -8.12 -8.49 -11.75
CA SER A 67 -6.85 -9.15 -12.10
C SER A 67 -5.66 -8.21 -11.98
N MET A 68 -5.81 -6.95 -12.42
CA MET A 68 -4.77 -5.93 -12.29
C MET A 68 -4.44 -5.61 -10.83
N VAL A 69 -5.44 -5.55 -9.95
CA VAL A 69 -5.19 -5.29 -8.52
C VAL A 69 -4.53 -6.49 -7.84
N GLN A 70 -4.85 -7.72 -8.25
CA GLN A 70 -4.27 -8.94 -7.69
C GLN A 70 -2.82 -9.20 -8.15
N ALA A 71 -2.50 -8.86 -9.40
CA ALA A 71 -1.21 -9.15 -10.04
C ALA A 71 -0.32 -7.92 -10.25
N GLY A 72 -0.86 -6.73 -10.04
CA GLY A 72 -0.16 -5.46 -10.25
C GLY A 72 0.99 -5.25 -9.28
N GLU A 73 1.99 -4.52 -9.74
CA GLU A 73 3.15 -4.17 -8.92
C GLU A 73 3.02 -2.76 -8.37
N ALA A 74 3.16 -2.58 -7.05
CA ALA A 74 3.24 -1.26 -6.46
C ALA A 74 4.54 -0.55 -6.90
N ILE A 75 4.39 0.55 -7.64
CA ILE A 75 5.52 1.33 -8.18
C ILE A 75 5.70 2.69 -7.51
N GLU A 76 4.67 3.22 -6.85
CA GLU A 76 4.70 4.50 -6.16
C GLU A 76 3.79 4.49 -4.92
N ASP A 77 4.31 5.01 -3.81
CA ASP A 77 3.53 5.38 -2.63
C ASP A 77 2.96 6.79 -2.83
N ALA A 78 1.69 6.88 -3.21
CA ALA A 78 0.99 8.14 -3.48
C ALA A 78 0.21 8.66 -2.26
N CYS A 79 0.72 8.43 -1.05
CA CYS A 79 0.09 8.88 0.19
C CYS A 79 -0.07 10.42 0.20
N ARG A 80 -1.25 10.91 0.57
CA ARG A 80 -1.51 12.36 0.71
C ARG A 80 -2.15 12.66 2.07
N PRO A 81 -1.82 13.82 2.68
CA PRO A 81 -2.43 14.28 3.92
C PRO A 81 -3.96 14.30 3.81
N GLY A 82 -4.66 13.82 4.83
CA GLY A 82 -6.13 13.82 4.89
C GLY A 82 -6.83 12.69 4.15
N ARG A 83 -6.12 11.78 3.45
CA ARG A 83 -6.72 10.53 2.98
C ARG A 83 -6.80 9.51 4.12
N PRO A 84 -7.95 8.82 4.28
CA PRO A 84 -8.14 7.88 5.38
C PRO A 84 -7.33 6.59 5.21
N LEU A 85 -6.93 6.25 3.97
CA LEU A 85 -6.14 5.08 3.64
C LEU A 85 -4.85 5.49 2.91
N PRO A 86 -3.72 4.80 3.17
CA PRO A 86 -2.55 4.92 2.33
C PRO A 86 -2.90 4.57 0.89
N THR A 87 -2.22 5.19 -0.07
CA THR A 87 -2.52 5.07 -1.49
C THR A 87 -1.29 4.55 -2.24
N HIS A 88 -1.48 3.55 -3.10
CA HIS A 88 -0.45 3.09 -4.05
C HIS A 88 -0.87 3.38 -5.49
N VAL A 89 0.13 3.55 -6.35
CA VAL A 89 -0.02 3.35 -7.79
C VAL A 89 0.51 1.97 -8.13
N LEU A 90 -0.35 1.11 -8.67
CA LEU A 90 0.02 -0.18 -9.20
C LEU A 90 0.27 -0.08 -10.70
N LEU A 91 1.36 -0.67 -11.18
CA LEU A 91 1.58 -0.97 -12.59
C LEU A 91 1.03 -2.36 -12.89
N ALA A 92 0.08 -2.43 -13.81
CA ALA A 92 -0.50 -3.69 -14.27
C ALA A 92 -0.60 -3.70 -15.80
N HIS A 93 -0.87 -4.87 -16.37
CA HIS A 93 -0.99 -5.02 -17.82
C HIS A 93 -2.29 -5.73 -18.16
N ALA A 94 -3.01 -5.21 -19.16
CA ALA A 94 -4.11 -5.91 -19.80
C ALA A 94 -4.05 -5.68 -21.30
N ARG A 95 -4.42 -6.72 -22.06
CA ARG A 95 -4.50 -6.63 -23.54
C ARG A 95 -3.24 -6.05 -24.19
N ARG A 96 -2.06 -6.37 -23.64
CA ARG A 96 -0.73 -5.90 -24.06
C ARG A 96 -0.44 -4.41 -23.85
N ARG A 97 -1.29 -3.68 -23.11
CA ARG A 97 -1.05 -2.30 -22.69
C ARG A 97 -0.74 -2.24 -21.20
N ALA A 98 0.03 -1.24 -20.80
CA ALA A 98 0.31 -0.95 -19.40
C ALA A 98 -0.78 -0.03 -18.84
N TYR A 99 -1.11 -0.20 -17.57
CA TYR A 99 -2.10 0.60 -16.86
C TYR A 99 -1.60 0.93 -15.47
N HIS A 100 -1.91 2.14 -15.03
CA HIS A 100 -1.77 2.58 -13.66
C HIS A 100 -3.11 2.47 -12.94
N VAL A 101 -3.15 1.65 -11.90
CA VAL A 101 -4.31 1.50 -11.03
C VAL A 101 -4.00 2.17 -9.71
N VAL A 102 -4.77 3.19 -9.35
CA VAL A 102 -4.61 3.88 -8.07
C VAL A 102 -5.53 3.22 -7.06
N ILE A 103 -4.96 2.72 -5.97
CA ILE A 103 -5.72 2.06 -4.90
C ILE A 103 -5.48 2.74 -3.55
N GLY A 104 -6.54 2.89 -2.77
CA GLY A 104 -6.43 2.97 -1.32
C GLY A 104 -6.39 1.55 -0.75
N TYR A 105 -5.56 1.28 0.25
CA TYR A 105 -5.43 -0.09 0.77
C TYR A 105 -5.39 -0.16 2.29
N ASP A 106 -5.75 -1.33 2.82
CA ASP A 106 -5.62 -1.72 4.22
C ASP A 106 -5.04 -3.14 4.26
N ASP A 107 -3.76 -3.25 4.56
CA ASP A 107 -3.05 -4.54 4.60
C ASP A 107 -3.59 -5.47 5.69
N ALA A 108 -3.96 -4.93 6.85
CA ALA A 108 -4.46 -5.72 7.97
C ALA A 108 -5.77 -6.44 7.59
N ARG A 109 -6.63 -5.75 6.82
CA ARG A 109 -7.90 -6.29 6.33
C ARG A 109 -7.77 -6.98 4.97
N ARG A 110 -6.60 -6.93 4.33
CA ARG A 110 -6.38 -7.32 2.93
C ARG A 110 -7.44 -6.71 2.01
N PHE A 111 -7.67 -5.41 2.16
CA PHE A 111 -8.68 -4.67 1.42
C PHE A 111 -8.01 -3.69 0.46
N ALA A 112 -8.55 -3.60 -0.76
CA ALA A 112 -8.21 -2.55 -1.72
C ALA A 112 -9.48 -1.84 -2.19
N HIS A 113 -9.40 -0.52 -2.28
CA HIS A 113 -10.40 0.34 -2.88
C HIS A 113 -9.80 0.99 -4.13
N VAL A 114 -10.31 0.64 -5.30
CA VAL A 114 -9.84 1.15 -6.59
C VAL A 114 -10.41 2.54 -6.83
N VAL A 115 -9.52 3.53 -6.82
CA VAL A 115 -9.86 4.93 -7.00
C VAL A 115 -9.98 5.28 -8.48
N THR A 116 -9.03 4.86 -9.31
CA THR A 116 -9.04 5.10 -10.76
C THR A 116 -8.09 4.15 -11.50
N VAL A 117 -8.24 4.06 -12.81
CA VAL A 117 -7.34 3.36 -13.73
C VAL A 117 -7.05 4.26 -14.94
N TYR A 118 -5.82 4.27 -15.45
CA TYR A 118 -5.45 5.04 -16.65
C TYR A 118 -4.22 4.46 -17.34
N GLU A 119 -4.06 4.68 -18.64
CA GLU A 119 -2.81 4.38 -19.35
C GLU A 119 -1.72 5.40 -18.97
N PRO A 120 -0.50 4.98 -18.62
CA PRO A 120 0.59 5.88 -18.25
C PRO A 120 0.96 6.83 -19.39
N ASP A 121 0.83 8.13 -19.13
CA ASP A 121 1.24 9.18 -20.04
C ASP A 121 2.78 9.20 -20.20
N PRO A 122 3.33 9.00 -21.43
CA PRO A 122 4.77 8.98 -21.67
C PRO A 122 5.44 10.34 -21.44
N ALA A 123 4.70 11.44 -21.37
CA ALA A 123 5.23 12.75 -20.98
C ALA A 123 5.44 12.87 -19.46
N ARG A 124 4.82 11.97 -18.67
CA ARG A 124 4.87 11.99 -17.19
C ARG A 124 5.55 10.76 -16.60
N TRP A 125 5.70 9.70 -17.38
CA TRP A 125 6.25 8.42 -16.96
C TRP A 125 7.35 7.94 -17.91
N SER A 126 8.35 7.27 -17.34
CA SER A 126 9.44 6.62 -18.08
C SER A 126 8.90 5.65 -19.13
N ALA A 127 9.71 5.26 -20.11
CA ALA A 127 9.31 4.29 -21.15
C ALA A 127 8.80 2.95 -20.58
N ASP A 128 9.31 2.51 -19.42
CA ASP A 128 8.83 1.30 -18.74
C ASP A 128 7.58 1.54 -17.87
N SER A 129 7.03 2.75 -17.85
CA SER A 129 5.90 3.22 -17.03
C SER A 129 6.11 3.19 -15.51
N ARG A 130 7.31 2.89 -15.02
CA ARG A 130 7.55 2.64 -13.58
C ARG A 130 7.93 3.88 -12.77
N ARG A 131 8.46 4.92 -13.40
CA ARG A 131 9.01 6.10 -12.72
C ARG A 131 8.47 7.36 -13.35
N ARG A 132 8.26 8.41 -12.56
CA ARG A 132 7.94 9.72 -13.11
C ARG A 132 9.14 10.28 -13.85
N VAL A 133 8.93 10.84 -15.04
CA VAL A 133 9.95 11.69 -15.65
C VAL A 133 9.91 13.02 -14.90
N THR A 134 11.06 13.41 -14.38
CA THR A 134 11.25 14.73 -13.77
C THR A 134 12.11 15.48 -14.76
N GLU A 135 11.66 16.66 -15.20
CA GLU A 135 12.49 17.58 -15.97
C GLU A 135 13.72 18.03 -15.17
#